data_AF-A0A2E2QHU4-F1
#
_entry.id   AF-A0A2E2QHU4-F1
#
_cell.length_a   1.000
_cell.length_b   1.000
_cell.length_c   1.000
_cell.angle_alpha   90.00
_cell.angle_beta   90.00
_cell.angle_gamma   90.00
#
_symmetry.space_group_name_H-M   'P 1'
#
loop_
_entity.id
_entity.type
_entity.pdbx_description
1 polymer ?
#
loop_
_entity_poly.entity_id
_entity_poly.type
_entity_poly.pdbx_seq_one_letter_code
_entity_poly.pdbx_strand_id
1 'polypeptide(L)'
;PIEAMAELCTFSFDWFETHPEFMAILNEENLHGAVHAKSSDSVLTLNMPLVDIISKVLERGVKEGYFRPDVDPVELYISIAGVSYLYFSNMHTLSEIFGRDLSSRGELDKRRHHVVEVILGYLCHPDTQPPVPTGKSRK
;
A
#
# COMPACT_ATOMS: atom_id res chain seq x y z
N PRO A 1 -1.70 18.09 -3.28
CA PRO A 1 -0.87 16.87 -3.01
C PRO A 1 -1.61 15.83 -2.18
N ILE A 2 -2.32 16.25 -1.13
CA ILE A 2 -3.16 15.38 -0.29
C ILE A 2 -4.18 14.59 -1.13
N GLU A 3 -5.00 15.29 -1.92
CA GLU A 3 -6.01 14.66 -2.79
C GLU A 3 -5.39 13.66 -3.78
N ALA A 4 -4.32 14.05 -4.47
CA ALA A 4 -3.60 13.16 -5.39
C ALA A 4 -3.07 11.88 -4.70
N MET A 5 -2.62 11.98 -3.45
CA MET A 5 -2.18 10.81 -2.67
C MET A 5 -3.37 9.95 -2.22
N ALA A 6 -4.49 10.58 -1.85
CA ALA A 6 -5.73 9.87 -1.53
C ALA A 6 -6.30 9.11 -2.74
N GLU A 7 -6.29 9.73 -3.91
CA GLU A 7 -6.67 9.10 -5.18
C GLU A 7 -5.77 7.93 -5.52
N LEU A 8 -4.46 8.08 -5.36
CA LEU A 8 -3.52 6.98 -5.56
C LEU A 8 -3.83 5.79 -4.64
N CYS A 9 -4.02 6.04 -3.34
CA CYS A 9 -4.36 4.99 -2.38
C CYS A 9 -5.68 4.29 -2.73
N THR A 10 -6.68 5.09 -3.11
CA THR A 10 -8.00 4.61 -3.56
C THR A 10 -7.86 3.75 -4.81
N PHE A 11 -7.14 4.22 -5.82
CA PHE A 11 -6.90 3.49 -7.06
C PHE A 11 -6.19 2.17 -6.80
N SER A 12 -5.14 2.16 -5.97
CA SER A 12 -4.44 0.92 -5.60
C SER A 12 -5.37 -0.09 -4.92
N PHE A 13 -6.25 0.37 -4.02
CA PHE A 13 -7.23 -0.49 -3.36
C PHE A 13 -8.27 -1.05 -4.35
N ASP A 14 -8.87 -0.18 -5.16
CA ASP A 14 -9.91 -0.55 -6.12
C ASP A 14 -9.37 -1.47 -7.22
N TRP A 15 -8.10 -1.31 -7.61
CA TRP A 15 -7.45 -2.21 -8.57
C TRP A 15 -7.39 -3.64 -8.01
N PHE A 16 -7.06 -3.80 -6.74
CA PHE A 16 -7.07 -5.10 -6.07
C PHE A 16 -8.48 -5.71 -5.91
N GLU A 17 -9.51 -4.88 -5.67
CA GLU A 17 -10.91 -5.32 -5.66
C GLU A 17 -11.33 -5.86 -7.03
N THR A 18 -10.90 -5.20 -8.10
CA THR A 18 -11.32 -5.48 -9.48
C THR A 18 -10.46 -6.53 -10.21
N HIS A 19 -9.30 -6.89 -9.67
CA HIS A 19 -8.36 -7.87 -10.25
C HIS A 19 -7.99 -8.98 -9.24
N PRO A 20 -8.96 -9.78 -8.74
CA PRO A 20 -8.69 -10.82 -7.76
C PRO A 20 -7.72 -11.91 -8.26
N GLU A 21 -7.65 -12.14 -9.57
CA GLU A 21 -6.71 -13.08 -10.21
C GLU A 21 -5.25 -12.69 -9.98
N PHE A 22 -4.96 -11.39 -9.85
CA PHE A 22 -3.62 -10.91 -9.59
C PHE A 22 -3.09 -11.43 -8.24
N MET A 23 -3.97 -11.59 -7.25
CA MET A 23 -3.57 -12.12 -5.94
C MET A 23 -3.08 -13.54 -6.05
N ALA A 24 -3.77 -14.37 -6.84
CA ALA A 24 -3.37 -15.75 -7.04
C ALA A 24 -2.00 -15.83 -7.72
N ILE A 25 -1.80 -15.05 -8.78
CA ILE A 25 -0.51 -14.97 -9.50
C ILE A 25 0.59 -14.49 -8.57
N LEU A 26 0.37 -13.40 -7.83
CA LEU A 26 1.37 -12.83 -6.93
C LEU A 26 1.71 -13.79 -5.79
N ASN A 27 0.72 -14.49 -5.24
CA ASN A 27 0.92 -15.51 -4.21
C ASN A 27 1.75 -16.68 -4.73
N GLU A 28 1.47 -17.13 -5.96
CA GLU A 28 2.21 -18.21 -6.61
C GLU A 28 3.66 -17.79 -6.90
N GLU A 29 3.87 -16.58 -7.43
CA GLU A 29 5.21 -16.03 -7.62
C GLU A 29 5.97 -15.95 -6.30
N ASN A 30 5.35 -15.42 -5.25
CA ASN A 30 5.97 -15.31 -3.93
C ASN A 30 6.33 -16.69 -3.34
N LEU A 31 5.43 -17.68 -3.48
CA LEU A 31 5.68 -19.05 -3.04
C LEU A 31 6.89 -19.68 -3.73
N HIS A 32 7.08 -19.39 -5.02
CA HIS A 32 8.17 -19.95 -5.82
C HIS A 32 9.42 -19.05 -5.86
N GLY A 33 9.45 -17.93 -5.15
CA GLY A 33 10.61 -17.03 -5.12
C GLY A 33 10.79 -16.19 -6.39
N ALA A 34 9.67 -15.72 -6.94
CA ALA A 34 9.55 -14.83 -8.09
C ALA A 34 10.18 -15.38 -9.38
N VAL A 35 10.05 -16.68 -9.62
CA VAL A 35 10.74 -17.38 -10.73
C VAL A 35 10.31 -16.83 -12.10
N HIS A 36 9.03 -16.54 -12.31
CA HIS A 36 8.56 -16.00 -13.59
C HIS A 36 8.70 -14.48 -13.64
N ALA A 37 8.47 -13.79 -12.52
CA ALA A 37 8.63 -12.34 -12.42
C ALA A 37 10.07 -11.89 -12.70
N LYS A 38 11.09 -12.64 -12.24
CA LYS A 38 12.51 -12.36 -12.54
C LYS A 38 12.83 -12.38 -14.03
N SER A 39 12.10 -13.16 -14.81
CA SER A 39 12.27 -13.29 -16.27
C SER A 39 11.30 -12.43 -17.08
N SER A 40 10.43 -11.65 -16.42
CA SER A 40 9.38 -10.89 -17.08
C SER A 40 9.72 -9.41 -17.18
N ASP A 41 10.00 -8.95 -18.40
CA ASP A 41 10.20 -7.52 -18.69
C ASP A 41 8.95 -6.69 -18.33
N SER A 42 7.76 -7.30 -18.37
CA SER A 42 6.48 -6.64 -18.05
C SER A 42 6.37 -6.22 -16.57
N VAL A 43 6.93 -6.99 -15.63
CA VAL A 43 6.85 -6.69 -14.19
C VAL A 43 7.68 -5.45 -13.81
N LEU A 44 8.84 -5.28 -14.46
CA LEU A 44 9.70 -4.10 -14.29
C LEU A 44 9.06 -2.85 -14.93
N THR A 45 8.33 -3.04 -16.03
CA THR A 45 7.72 -1.94 -16.80
C THR A 45 6.47 -1.35 -16.13
N LEU A 46 5.75 -2.13 -15.31
CA LEU A 46 4.51 -1.71 -14.64
C LEU A 46 4.73 -0.94 -13.32
N ASN A 47 5.76 -1.29 -12.53
CA ASN A 47 5.93 -0.73 -11.17
C ASN A 47 6.76 0.57 -11.14
N MET A 48 7.74 0.72 -12.04
CA MET A 48 8.61 1.91 -12.08
C MET A 48 7.85 3.24 -12.31
N PRO A 49 6.84 3.32 -13.21
CA PRO A 49 6.09 4.56 -13.42
C PRO A 49 5.31 5.02 -12.18
N LEU A 50 4.90 4.10 -11.32
CA LEU A 50 4.11 4.40 -10.14
C LEU A 50 4.94 5.06 -9.03
N VAL A 51 6.16 4.58 -8.82
CA VAL A 51 7.12 5.17 -7.87
C VAL A 51 7.50 6.59 -8.30
N ASP A 52 7.66 6.83 -9.61
CA ASP A 52 7.91 8.18 -10.13
C ASP A 52 6.75 9.15 -9.86
N ILE A 53 5.50 8.67 -10.02
CA ILE A 53 4.30 9.46 -9.69
C ILE A 53 4.28 9.79 -8.19
N ILE A 54 4.50 8.79 -7.34
CA ILE A 54 4.57 8.96 -5.88
C ILE A 54 5.62 10.01 -5.52
N SER A 55 6.81 9.90 -6.09
CA SER A 55 7.94 10.80 -5.83
C SER A 55 7.57 12.25 -6.14
N LYS A 56 6.95 12.51 -7.30
CA LYS A 56 6.49 13.86 -7.69
C LYS A 56 5.40 14.40 -6.77
N VAL A 57 4.48 13.55 -6.32
CA VAL A 57 3.41 13.95 -5.39
C VAL A 57 3.99 14.28 -4.01
N LEU A 58 4.97 13.49 -3.54
CA LEU A 58 5.70 13.72 -2.30
C LEU A 58 6.47 15.03 -2.33
N GLU A 59 7.30 15.26 -3.36
CA GLU A 59 8.09 16.50 -3.53
C GLU A 59 7.20 17.74 -3.46
N ARG A 60 6.05 17.71 -4.15
CA ARG A 60 5.08 18.81 -4.11
C ARG A 60 4.49 19.00 -2.71
N GLY A 61 4.11 17.92 -2.04
CA GLY A 61 3.54 18.00 -0.69
C GLY A 61 4.53 18.49 0.36
N VAL A 62 5.81 18.12 0.24
CA VAL A 62 6.89 18.64 1.09
C VAL A 62 7.10 20.14 0.83
N LYS A 63 7.17 20.55 -0.44
CA LYS A 63 7.33 21.96 -0.81
C LYS A 63 6.19 22.83 -0.30
N GLU A 64 4.97 22.30 -0.25
CA GLU A 64 3.77 22.98 0.24
C GLU A 64 3.61 22.86 1.78
N GLY A 65 4.47 22.13 2.47
CA GLY A 65 4.41 21.94 3.93
C GLY A 65 3.33 20.97 4.41
N TYR A 66 2.71 20.21 3.51
CA TYR A 66 1.68 19.22 3.85
C TYR A 66 2.26 17.87 4.25
N PHE A 67 3.41 17.48 3.68
CA PHE A 67 4.02 16.17 3.91
C PHE A 67 5.37 16.31 4.59
N ARG A 68 5.71 15.31 5.42
CA ARG A 68 7.04 15.14 5.98
C ARG A 68 8.10 14.91 4.89
N PRO A 69 9.34 15.42 5.03
CA PRO A 69 10.36 15.40 3.98
C PRO A 69 11.14 14.08 3.85
N ASP A 70 11.04 13.18 4.82
CA ASP A 70 11.88 11.99 5.00
C ASP A 70 11.19 10.68 4.57
N VAL A 71 10.31 10.76 3.57
CA VAL A 71 9.60 9.59 3.04
C VAL A 71 10.30 9.03 1.82
N ASP A 72 10.72 7.77 1.90
CA ASP A 72 11.15 7.01 0.72
C ASP A 72 9.91 6.60 -0.11
N PRO A 73 9.87 6.92 -1.41
CA PRO A 73 8.71 6.64 -2.27
C PRO A 73 8.48 5.14 -2.51
N VAL A 74 9.51 4.31 -2.47
CA VAL A 74 9.40 2.85 -2.61
C VAL A 74 8.82 2.26 -1.35
N GLU A 75 9.30 2.66 -0.17
CA GLU A 75 8.72 2.21 1.11
C GLU A 75 7.26 2.64 1.27
N LEU A 76 6.93 3.85 0.80
CA LEU A 76 5.55 4.32 0.78
C LEU A 76 4.69 3.46 -0.15
N TYR A 77 5.16 3.15 -1.37
CA TYR A 77 4.45 2.27 -2.28
C TYR A 77 4.21 0.88 -1.67
N ILE A 78 5.24 0.27 -1.09
CA ILE A 78 5.14 -1.02 -0.41
C ILE A 78 4.09 -0.95 0.71
N SER A 79 4.04 0.17 1.45
CA SER A 79 3.04 0.37 2.48
C SER A 79 1.61 0.47 1.91
N ILE A 80 1.39 1.26 0.86
CA ILE A 80 0.09 1.38 0.16
C ILE A 80 -0.37 0.01 -0.36
N ALA A 81 0.52 -0.70 -1.04
CA ALA A 81 0.25 -2.03 -1.56
C ALA A 81 -0.01 -3.02 -0.44
N GLY A 82 0.82 -3.04 0.62
CA GLY A 82 0.73 -3.98 1.72
C GLY A 82 -0.57 -3.85 2.53
N VAL A 83 -0.99 -2.63 2.87
CA VAL A 83 -2.24 -2.42 3.61
C VAL A 83 -3.47 -2.80 2.78
N SER A 84 -3.39 -2.73 1.45
CA SER A 84 -4.47 -3.14 0.56
C SER A 84 -4.45 -4.65 0.32
N TYR A 85 -3.32 -5.17 -0.14
CA TYR A 85 -3.11 -6.57 -0.52
C TYR A 85 -3.47 -7.54 0.61
N LEU A 86 -2.99 -7.32 1.84
CA LEU A 86 -3.29 -8.21 2.97
C LEU A 86 -4.80 -8.41 3.17
N TYR A 87 -5.58 -7.35 2.96
CA TYR A 87 -7.02 -7.40 3.13
C TYR A 87 -7.67 -8.37 2.13
N PHE A 88 -7.23 -8.34 0.87
CA PHE A 88 -7.77 -9.19 -0.19
C PHE A 88 -7.17 -10.60 -0.17
N SER A 89 -5.84 -10.73 -0.05
CA SER A 89 -5.14 -12.02 -0.05
C SER A 89 -5.58 -12.92 1.12
N ASN A 90 -6.01 -12.31 2.22
CA ASN A 90 -6.43 -13.02 3.43
C ASN A 90 -7.91 -12.76 3.76
N MET A 91 -8.70 -12.26 2.81
CA MET A 91 -10.09 -11.85 3.05
C MET A 91 -10.91 -12.97 3.72
N HIS A 92 -10.78 -14.21 3.23
CA HIS A 92 -11.51 -15.36 3.79
C HIS A 92 -11.07 -15.71 5.21
N THR A 93 -9.76 -15.76 5.46
CA THR A 93 -9.24 -16.16 6.78
C THR A 93 -9.50 -15.06 7.83
N LEU A 94 -9.33 -13.80 7.45
CA LEU A 94 -9.68 -12.66 8.31
C LEU A 94 -11.19 -12.59 8.57
N SER A 95 -12.03 -12.88 7.57
CA SER A 95 -13.48 -12.91 7.73
C SER A 95 -13.92 -13.92 8.80
N GLU A 96 -13.35 -15.13 8.76
CA GLU A 96 -13.62 -16.18 9.74
C GLU A 96 -13.09 -15.80 11.13
N ILE A 97 -11.83 -15.36 11.23
CA ILE A 97 -11.18 -14.99 12.50
C ILE A 97 -11.94 -13.88 13.22
N PHE A 98 -12.47 -12.90 12.48
CA PHE A 98 -13.15 -11.74 13.07
C PHE A 98 -14.67 -11.83 13.01
N GLY A 99 -15.25 -12.91 12.46
CA GLY A 99 -16.70 -13.09 12.35
C GLY A 99 -17.39 -12.00 11.53
N ARG A 100 -16.77 -11.53 10.45
CA ARG A 100 -17.26 -10.43 9.61
C ARG A 100 -17.13 -10.81 8.14
N ASP A 101 -18.15 -10.50 7.34
CA ASP A 101 -18.01 -10.61 5.88
C ASP A 101 -17.22 -9.43 5.31
N LEU A 102 -15.90 -9.60 5.21
CA LEU A 102 -14.99 -8.58 4.69
C LEU A 102 -15.15 -8.33 3.18
N SER A 103 -15.89 -9.19 2.48
CA SER A 103 -16.23 -9.02 1.06
C SER A 103 -17.48 -8.16 0.84
N SER A 104 -18.24 -7.90 1.90
CA SER A 104 -19.44 -7.06 1.81
C SER A 104 -19.09 -5.63 1.40
N ARG A 105 -19.94 -5.01 0.57
CA ARG A 105 -19.68 -3.66 0.04
C ARG A 105 -19.40 -2.63 1.14
N GLY A 106 -20.13 -2.72 2.25
CA GLY A 106 -19.93 -1.83 3.41
C GLY A 106 -18.57 -2.00 4.09
N GLU A 107 -17.99 -3.20 4.09
CA GLU A 107 -16.65 -3.44 4.63
C GLU A 107 -15.55 -2.99 3.65
N LEU A 108 -15.74 -3.22 2.35
CA LEU A 108 -14.85 -2.71 1.31
C LEU A 108 -14.78 -1.17 1.33
N ASP A 109 -15.92 -0.48 1.40
CA ASP A 109 -15.95 0.98 1.47
C ASP A 109 -15.28 1.51 2.75
N LYS A 110 -15.49 0.87 3.90
CA LYS A 110 -14.78 1.21 5.15
C LYS A 110 -13.28 1.00 5.00
N ARG A 111 -12.86 -0.13 4.42
CA ARG A 111 -11.44 -0.46 4.26
C ARG A 111 -10.75 0.52 3.32
N ARG A 112 -11.38 0.88 2.19
CA ARG A 112 -10.87 1.88 1.26
C ARG A 112 -10.58 3.21 1.95
N HIS A 113 -11.54 3.73 2.73
CA HIS A 113 -11.33 4.95 3.51
C HIS A 113 -10.19 4.79 4.53
N HIS A 114 -10.16 3.67 5.24
CA HIS A 114 -9.11 3.41 6.23
C HIS A 114 -7.71 3.37 5.62
N VAL A 115 -7.54 2.79 4.42
CA VAL A 115 -6.26 2.80 3.70
C VAL A 115 -5.79 4.22 3.43
N VAL A 116 -6.67 5.10 2.95
CA VAL A 116 -6.35 6.52 2.74
C VAL A 116 -5.97 7.21 4.05
N GLU A 117 -6.74 7.00 5.11
CA GLU A 117 -6.48 7.60 6.42
C GLU A 117 -5.13 7.18 7.00
N VAL A 118 -4.76 5.90 6.90
CA VAL A 118 -3.48 5.39 7.37
C VAL A 118 -2.31 6.06 6.63
N ILE A 119 -2.39 6.12 5.30
CA ILE A 119 -1.29 6.67 4.49
C ILE A 119 -1.17 8.18 4.67
N LEU A 120 -2.28 8.92 4.63
CA LEU A 120 -2.25 10.36 4.88
C LEU A 120 -1.86 10.69 6.32
N GLY A 121 -2.28 9.88 7.29
CA GLY A 121 -1.88 10.02 8.69
C GLY A 121 -0.36 9.89 8.87
N TYR A 122 0.27 8.95 8.16
CA TYR A 122 1.73 8.83 8.14
C TYR A 122 2.43 10.03 7.49
N LEU A 123 1.89 10.55 6.39
CA LEU A 123 2.50 11.63 5.62
C LEU A 123 2.37 13.01 6.26
N CYS A 124 1.20 13.31 6.84
CA CYS A 124 0.82 14.66 7.26
C CYS A 124 1.11 14.98 8.73
N HIS A 125 1.53 14.00 9.55
CA HIS A 125 1.77 14.20 10.99
C HIS A 125 3.23 13.98 11.41
N PRO A 126 4.17 14.89 11.07
CA PRO A 126 5.57 14.79 11.48
C PRO A 126 5.78 14.98 12.99
N ASP A 127 4.99 15.84 13.65
CA ASP A 127 5.28 16.30 15.03
C ASP A 127 4.75 15.40 16.16
N THR A 128 3.98 14.36 15.83
CA THR A 128 3.32 13.49 16.82
C THR A 128 3.88 12.07 16.86
N GLN A 129 4.86 11.72 16.01
CA GLN A 129 5.44 10.39 16.04
C GLN A 129 6.55 10.30 17.10
N PRO A 130 6.37 9.48 18.16
CA PRO A 130 7.47 9.17 19.06
C PRO A 130 8.61 8.50 18.28
N PRO A 131 9.88 8.69 18.68
CA PRO A 131 11.01 8.08 17.99
C PRO A 131 10.81 6.56 17.91
N VAL A 132 11.01 6.00 16.71
CA VAL A 132 10.94 4.54 16.49
C VAL A 132 11.98 3.89 17.42
N PRO A 133 11.58 2.97 18.31
CA PRO A 133 12.53 2.28 19.16
C PRO A 133 13.51 1.50 18.29
N THR A 134 14.78 1.88 18.32
CA THR A 134 15.85 1.10 17.67
C THR A 134 16.04 -0.17 18.50
N GLY A 135 15.28 -1.22 18.15
CA GLY A 135 15.44 -2.52 18.76
C GLY A 135 16.90 -2.95 18.65
N LYS A 136 17.56 -3.22 19.78
CA LYS A 136 18.90 -3.84 19.77
C LYS A 136 18.77 -5.14 18.98
N SER A 137 19.40 -5.18 17.81
CA SER A 137 19.51 -6.39 17.00
C SER A 137 19.97 -7.53 17.92
N ARG A 138 19.11 -8.54 18.12
CA ARG A 138 19.49 -9.73 18.87
C ARG A 138 20.54 -10.43 18.02
N LYS A 139 21.78 -10.44 18.54
CA LYS A 139 22.88 -11.25 18.02
C LYS A 139 22.52 -12.73 18.07
#